data_AF-A0A8T4SL01-F1
#
_entry.id   AF-A0A8T4SL01-F1
#
_cell.length_a   1.000
_cell.length_b   1.000
_cell.length_c   1.000
_cell.angle_alpha   90.00
_cell.angle_beta   90.00
_cell.angle_gamma   90.00
#
_symmetry.space_group_name_H-M   'P 1'
#
loop_
_entity.id
_entity.type
_entity.pdbx_description
1 polymer ?
#
loop_
_entity_poly.entity_id
_entity_poly.type
_entity_poly.pdbx_seq_one_letter_code
_entity_poly.pdbx_strand_id
1 'polypeptide(L)'
;MKKNGDLSINIIVITVIALVVLILITFIFTGRITLFNKGLSDCLKIQGNRCNMGPNCDENYIKDSTRVCLNDDSSTDTVNACCSPLPTFAQ
;
A
#
# COMPACT_ATOMS: atom_id res chain seq x y z
N MET A 1 -26.77 -41.93 -22.14
CA MET A 1 -27.82 -41.33 -21.29
C MET A 1 -27.29 -40.01 -20.74
N LYS A 2 -27.87 -38.89 -21.16
CA LYS A 2 -27.41 -37.53 -20.83
C LYS A 2 -28.10 -37.12 -19.52
N LYS A 3 -27.40 -37.22 -18.38
CA LYS A 3 -27.88 -36.70 -17.09
C LYS A 3 -27.80 -35.18 -17.16
N ASN A 4 -28.89 -34.55 -17.60
CA ASN A 4 -29.08 -33.12 -17.43
C ASN A 4 -29.24 -32.89 -15.92
N GLY A 5 -28.21 -32.31 -15.32
CA GLY A 5 -28.10 -32.16 -13.88
C GLY A 5 -29.24 -31.34 -13.33
N ASP A 6 -30.02 -31.95 -12.43
CA ASP A 6 -30.55 -31.23 -11.29
C ASP A 6 -29.33 -30.69 -10.52
N LEU A 7 -28.91 -29.48 -10.85
CA LEU A 7 -28.07 -28.70 -9.97
C LEU A 7 -28.90 -28.52 -8.70
N SER A 8 -28.66 -29.39 -7.70
CA SER A 8 -29.36 -29.39 -6.43
C SER A 8 -29.46 -27.96 -5.93
N ILE A 9 -30.67 -27.47 -5.61
CA ILE A 9 -30.89 -26.10 -5.10
C ILE A 9 -29.85 -25.71 -4.04
N ASN A 10 -29.40 -26.67 -3.24
CA ASN A 10 -28.36 -26.50 -2.22
C ASN A 10 -27.05 -25.96 -2.78
N ILE A 11 -26.61 -26.40 -3.97
CA ILE A 11 -25.37 -25.92 -4.59
C ILE A 11 -25.50 -24.46 -5.00
N ILE A 12 -26.68 -24.04 -5.47
CA ILE A 12 -26.96 -22.65 -5.86
C ILE A 12 -26.95 -21.76 -4.61
N VAL A 13 -27.55 -22.23 -3.52
CA VAL A 13 -27.56 -21.50 -2.25
C VAL A 13 -26.14 -21.33 -1.70
N ILE A 14 -25.33 -22.39 -1.71
CA ILE A 14 -23.95 -22.33 -1.21
C ILE A 14 -23.09 -21.40 -2.06
N THR A 15 -23.20 -21.42 -3.39
CA THR A 15 -22.40 -20.55 -4.25
C THR A 15 -22.77 -19.07 -4.05
N VAL A 16 -24.05 -18.75 -3.88
CA VAL A 16 -24.49 -17.38 -3.58
C VAL A 16 -23.96 -16.90 -2.22
N ILE A 17 -24.06 -17.72 -1.17
CA ILE A 17 -23.52 -17.37 0.15
C ILE A 17 -22.00 -17.16 0.08
N ALA A 18 -21.28 -18.06 -0.58
CA ALA A 18 -19.83 -17.94 -0.76
C ALA A 18 -19.45 -16.65 -1.49
N LEU A 19 -20.21 -16.26 -2.51
CA LEU A 19 -19.98 -15.04 -3.28
C LEU A 19 -20.20 -13.78 -2.41
N VAL A 20 -21.26 -13.76 -1.59
CA VAL A 20 -21.52 -12.67 -0.64
C VAL A 20 -20.39 -12.54 0.38
N VAL A 21 -19.97 -13.66 0.99
CA VAL A 21 -18.87 -13.65 1.97
C VAL A 21 -17.58 -13.17 1.33
N LEU A 22 -17.29 -13.59 0.10
CA LEU A 22 -16.11 -13.13 -0.64
C LEU A 22 -16.14 -11.62 -0.86
N ILE A 23 -17.29 -11.04 -1.24
CA ILE A 23 -17.47 -9.59 -1.37
C ILE A 23 -17.19 -8.89 -0.04
N LEU A 24 -17.75 -9.38 1.06
CA LEU A 24 -17.54 -8.76 2.38
C LEU A 24 -16.05 -8.78 2.78
N ILE A 25 -15.37 -9.89 2.54
CA ILE A 25 -13.93 -10.04 2.78
C ILE A 25 -13.17 -9.03 1.91
N THR A 26 -13.41 -8.96 0.60
CA THR A 26 -12.67 -8.04 -0.28
C THR A 26 -12.86 -6.58 0.13
N PHE A 27 -14.06 -6.16 0.55
CA PHE A 27 -14.27 -4.79 1.06
C PHE A 27 -13.44 -4.49 2.31
N ILE A 28 -13.41 -5.39 3.29
CA ILE A 28 -12.63 -5.19 4.53
C ILE A 28 -11.13 -5.16 4.23
N PHE A 29 -10.64 -6.09 3.41
CA PHE A 29 -9.24 -6.17 3.05
C PHE A 29 -8.78 -4.99 2.19
N THR A 30 -9.63 -4.50 1.27
CA THR A 30 -9.32 -3.32 0.44
C THR A 30 -9.08 -2.07 1.29
N GLY A 31 -9.89 -1.84 2.33
CA GLY A 31 -9.68 -0.72 3.25
C GLY A 31 -8.36 -0.79 4.01
N ARG A 32 -7.96 -1.99 4.44
CA ARG A 32 -6.69 -2.23 5.16
C ARG A 32 -5.47 -2.06 4.25
N ILE A 33 -5.51 -2.56 3.01
CA ILE A 33 -4.38 -2.49 2.06
C ILE A 33 -3.98 -1.04 1.77
N THR A 34 -4.94 -0.14 1.62
CA THR A 34 -4.67 1.30 1.42
C THR A 34 -3.88 1.91 2.59
N LEU A 35 -4.20 1.52 3.83
CA LEU A 35 -3.47 1.96 5.02
C LEU A 35 -2.06 1.35 5.09
N PHE A 36 -1.90 0.07 4.72
CA PHE A 36 -0.60 -0.59 4.67
C PHE A 36 0.32 0.02 3.61
N ASN A 37 -0.18 0.33 2.42
CA ASN A 37 0.60 0.96 1.35
C ASN A 37 1.12 2.34 1.77
N LYS A 38 0.29 3.15 2.44
CA LYS A 38 0.73 4.44 2.99
C LYS A 38 1.87 4.27 4.00
N GLY A 39 1.81 3.23 4.84
CA GLY A 39 2.87 2.93 5.80
C GLY A 39 4.19 2.49 5.16
N LEU A 40 4.16 1.84 4.00
CA LEU A 40 5.37 1.41 3.28
C LEU A 40 6.01 2.56 2.48
N SER A 41 5.18 3.46 1.95
CA SER A 41 5.63 4.61 1.16
C SER A 41 6.17 5.76 2.01
N ASP A 42 5.97 5.73 3.33
CA ASP A 42 6.39 6.79 4.24
C ASP A 42 7.91 6.89 4.32
N CYS A 43 8.45 8.03 3.92
CA CYS A 43 9.87 8.33 3.99
C CYS A 43 10.40 8.29 5.43
N LEU A 44 9.62 8.80 6.39
CA LEU A 44 10.05 9.01 7.78
C LEU A 44 10.06 7.71 8.59
N LYS A 45 9.48 6.63 8.07
CA LYS A 45 9.49 5.32 8.73
C LYS A 45 10.80 4.56 8.57
N ILE A 46 11.69 4.98 7.67
CA ILE A 46 13.05 4.44 7.65
C ILE A 46 13.94 5.30 8.54
N GLN A 47 14.73 4.64 9.38
CA GLN A 47 15.81 5.31 10.10
C GLN A 47 16.81 5.95 9.14
N GLY A 48 17.18 7.20 9.42
CA GLY A 48 18.15 7.97 8.64
C GLY A 48 17.55 8.75 7.47
N ASN A 49 16.35 8.39 7.00
CA ASN A 49 15.65 9.16 5.99
C ASN A 49 15.05 10.44 6.59
N ARG A 50 14.89 11.44 5.73
CA ARG A 50 14.27 12.72 6.10
C ARG A 50 13.52 13.32 4.92
N CYS A 51 12.52 14.12 5.26
CA CYS A 51 11.79 14.94 4.29
C CYS A 51 12.44 16.31 4.24
N ASN A 52 13.07 16.64 3.10
CA ASN A 52 13.67 17.96 2.93
C ASN A 52 12.62 18.94 2.38
N MET A 53 12.67 20.19 2.82
CA MET A 53 11.80 21.23 2.28
C MET A 53 12.22 21.57 0.85
N GLY A 54 11.40 21.17 -0.11
CA GLY A 54 11.64 21.39 -1.54
C GLY A 54 12.07 20.13 -2.33
N PRO A 55 12.32 20.28 -3.64
CA PRO A 55 12.49 19.15 -4.55
C PRO A 55 13.86 18.46 -4.47
N ASN A 56 14.81 19.07 -3.77
CA ASN A 56 16.22 18.69 -3.72
C ASN A 56 16.62 18.24 -2.30
N CYS A 57 17.58 17.33 -2.25
CA CYS A 57 18.19 16.86 -1.01
C CYS A 57 19.51 17.60 -0.75
N ASP A 58 19.90 17.74 0.53
CA ASP A 58 21.19 18.33 0.90
C ASP A 58 22.37 17.45 0.47
N GLU A 59 23.59 17.98 0.55
CA GLU A 59 24.85 17.42 0.01
C GLU A 59 25.22 16.00 0.50
N ASN A 60 24.56 15.49 1.54
CA ASN A 60 24.78 14.14 2.10
C ASN A 60 23.60 13.17 1.87
N TYR A 61 22.64 13.55 1.03
CA TYR A 61 21.44 12.76 0.79
C TYR A 61 21.12 12.60 -0.69
N ILE A 62 20.54 11.45 -1.05
CA ILE A 62 20.03 11.14 -2.39
C ILE A 62 18.51 11.10 -2.35
N LYS A 63 17.89 11.66 -3.39
CA LYS A 63 16.44 11.61 -3.59
C LYS A 63 15.98 10.17 -3.84
N ASP A 64 15.11 9.67 -2.97
CA ASP A 64 14.44 8.39 -3.14
C ASP A 64 13.04 8.60 -3.74
N SER A 65 12.91 8.32 -5.03
CA SER A 65 11.63 8.43 -5.76
C SER A 65 10.66 7.28 -5.48
N THR A 66 11.07 6.25 -4.74
CA THR A 66 10.19 5.12 -4.39
C THR A 66 9.31 5.42 -3.17
N ARG A 67 9.61 6.51 -2.46
CA ARG A 67 8.96 6.91 -1.21
C ARG A 67 8.52 8.36 -1.29
N VAL A 68 7.56 8.68 -0.43
CA VAL A 68 6.95 10.00 -0.36
C VAL A 68 6.98 10.52 1.07
N CYS A 69 7.03 11.84 1.19
CA CYS A 69 6.79 12.52 2.44
C CYS A 69 5.28 12.54 2.69
N LEU A 70 4.87 12.17 3.90
CA LEU A 70 3.48 12.27 4.32
C LEU A 70 3.34 13.45 5.27
N ASN A 71 2.29 14.25 5.08
CA ASN A 71 1.89 15.26 6.07
C ASN A 71 1.21 14.59 7.27
N ASP A 72 0.97 15.35 8.34
CA ASP A 72 0.26 14.89 9.55
C ASP A 72 -1.10 14.24 9.23
N ASP A 73 -1.77 14.71 8.17
CA ASP A 73 -3.04 14.16 7.68
C ASP A 73 -2.90 12.86 6.86
N SER A 74 -1.70 12.26 6.81
CA SER A 74 -1.40 11.08 5.97
C SER A 74 -1.68 11.31 4.48
N SER A 75 -1.58 12.57 4.04
CA SER A 75 -1.64 12.99 2.64
C SER A 75 -0.23 13.05 2.06
N THR A 76 -0.10 12.71 0.78
CA THR A 76 1.19 12.76 0.07
C THR A 76 1.61 14.22 -0.11
N ASP A 77 2.75 14.58 0.45
CA ASP A 77 3.40 15.85 0.20
C ASP A 77 4.17 15.79 -1.12
N THR A 78 3.74 16.60 -2.09
CA THR A 78 4.37 16.69 -3.41
C THR A 78 5.45 17.76 -3.48
N VAL A 79 5.56 18.59 -2.43
CA VAL A 79 6.54 19.69 -2.35
C VAL A 79 7.86 19.17 -1.79
N ASN A 80 7.79 18.26 -0.82
CA ASN A 80 8.97 17.74 -0.12
C ASN A 80 9.48 16.45 -0.76
N ALA A 81 10.79 16.38 -0.95
CA ALA A 81 11.46 15.17 -1.45
C ALA A 81 11.86 14.25 -0.29
N CYS A 82 11.65 12.94 -0.48
CA CYS A 82 12.22 11.93 0.39
C CYS A 82 13.72 11.80 0.12
N CYS A 83 14.52 12.00 1.17
CA CYS A 83 15.98 12.02 1.09
C CYS A 83 16.54 10.90 1.96
N SER A 84 17.23 9.96 1.33
CA SER A 84 17.95 8.87 2.00
C SER A 84 19.42 9.24 2.16
N PRO A 85 20.09 8.87 3.27
CA PRO A 85 21.49 9.20 3.47
C PRO A 85 22.33 8.51 2.40
N LEU A 86 23.33 9.21 1.85
CA LEU A 86 24.30 8.56 0.98
C LEU A 86 24.91 7.36 1.72
N PRO A 87 25.07 6.21 1.06
CA PRO A 87 25.84 5.12 1.64
C PRO A 87 27.26 5.64 1.83
N THR A 88 27.59 6.00 3.07
CA THR A 88 28.96 6.17 3.52
C THR A 88 29.57 4.78 3.48
N PHE A 89 30.12 4.40 2.34
CA PHE A 89 31.08 3.31 2.28
C PHE A 89 32.18 3.69 3.25
N ALA A 90 32.20 3.01 4.40
CA ALA A 90 33.23 3.15 5.41
C ALA A 90 34.59 3.10 4.71
N GLN A 91 35.31 4.23 4.72
CA GLN A 91 36.74 4.27 4.46
C GLN A 91 37.46 3.66 5.66
#